data_AF-A0A060BY06-F1
#
_entry.id   AF-A0A060BY06-F1
#
_cell.length_a   1.000
_cell.length_b   1.000
_cell.length_c   1.000
_cell.angle_alpha   90.00
_cell.angle_beta   90.00
_cell.angle_gamma   90.00
#
_symmetry.space_group_name_H-M   'P 1'
#
loop_
_entity.id
_entity.type
_entity.pdbx_description
1 polymer ?
#
loop_
_entity_poly.entity_id
_entity_poly.type
_entity_poly.pdbx_seq_one_letter_code
_entity_poly.pdbx_strand_id
1 'polypeptide(L)'
;FVSHERKGAQDGEFIIDPDPELTRDLLRAARGHTVSMTLAPEKPRAWGPKSVAEALIEGGALPSWGHTDSGPAPTRAALEYSRTALSAVDPGRRRSPRASVTHLFNGMRPLITATPGVPEFVSDAARGGASWR
;
A
#
# COMPACT_ATOMS: atom_id res chain seq x y z
N PHE A 1 3.53 3.43 -8.97
CA PHE A 1 2.19 3.58 -8.35
C PHE A 1 2.22 4.41 -7.05
N VAL A 2 3.13 5.39 -6.95
CA VAL A 2 3.29 6.23 -5.75
C VAL A 2 2.87 7.67 -6.05
N SER A 3 2.89 8.54 -5.05
CA SER A 3 2.57 9.96 -5.20
C SER A 3 3.70 10.72 -5.89
N HIS A 4 3.37 11.60 -6.83
CA HIS A 4 4.34 12.51 -7.43
C HIS A 4 4.87 13.51 -6.40
N GLU A 5 3.99 14.04 -5.55
CA GLU A 5 4.31 15.00 -4.49
C GLU A 5 5.29 14.44 -3.45
N ARG A 6 5.34 13.10 -3.33
CA ARG A 6 6.20 12.39 -2.36
C ARG A 6 7.13 11.37 -3.03
N LYS A 7 7.55 11.65 -4.27
CA LYS A 7 8.43 10.76 -5.05
C LYS A 7 9.80 10.50 -4.39
N GLY A 8 10.32 11.46 -3.62
CA GLY A 8 11.66 11.36 -3.05
C GLY A 8 12.71 11.19 -4.15
N ALA A 9 13.47 10.10 -4.09
CA ALA A 9 14.48 9.74 -5.09
C ALA A 9 13.91 8.98 -6.31
N GLN A 10 12.61 8.69 -6.36
CA GLN A 10 11.98 8.06 -7.52
C GLN A 10 11.94 9.06 -8.68
N ASP A 11 12.30 8.59 -9.88
CA ASP A 11 12.16 9.39 -11.09
C ASP A 11 10.66 9.58 -11.41
N GLY A 12 10.27 10.85 -11.58
CA GLY A 12 8.88 11.22 -11.82
C GLY A 12 8.37 10.77 -13.17
N GLU A 13 9.24 10.62 -14.17
CA GLU A 13 8.85 10.22 -15.53
C GLU A 13 8.21 8.80 -15.54
N PHE A 14 8.64 7.94 -14.62
CA PHE A 14 8.15 6.55 -14.53
C PHE A 14 7.05 6.37 -13.47
N ILE A 15 6.58 7.44 -12.83
CA ILE A 15 5.46 7.34 -11.88
C ILE A 15 4.15 7.32 -12.67
N ILE A 16 3.62 6.12 -12.85
CA ILE A 16 2.29 5.90 -13.42
C ILE A 16 1.25 5.60 -12.32
N ASP A 17 -0.02 5.74 -12.69
CA ASP A 17 -1.14 5.35 -11.84
C ASP A 17 -1.20 3.83 -11.62
N PRO A 18 -1.81 3.37 -10.51
CA PRO A 18 -1.94 1.95 -10.20
C PRO A 18 -2.59 1.14 -11.33
N ASP A 19 -1.86 0.11 -11.79
CA ASP A 19 -2.32 -0.81 -12.81
C ASP A 19 -2.26 -2.27 -12.29
N PRO A 20 -3.43 -2.87 -11.98
CA PRO A 20 -3.54 -4.25 -11.51
C PRO A 20 -3.17 -5.29 -12.55
N GLU A 21 -3.35 -5.02 -13.84
CA GLU A 21 -3.00 -5.97 -14.91
C GLU A 21 -1.48 -6.04 -15.04
N LEU A 22 -0.82 -4.88 -15.14
CA LEU A 22 0.64 -4.78 -15.08
C LEU A 22 1.19 -5.43 -13.79
N THR A 23 0.53 -5.23 -12.65
CA THR A 23 0.93 -5.86 -11.39
C THR A 23 0.88 -7.39 -11.49
N ARG A 24 -0.20 -7.96 -12.04
CA ARG A 24 -0.31 -9.42 -12.26
C ARG A 24 0.80 -9.92 -13.18
N ASP A 25 1.15 -9.16 -14.21
CA ASP A 25 2.22 -9.52 -15.15
C ASP A 25 3.59 -9.53 -14.47
N LEU A 26 3.89 -8.51 -13.66
CA LEU A 26 5.10 -8.43 -12.85
C LEU A 26 5.19 -9.60 -11.86
N LEU A 27 4.09 -9.95 -11.19
CA LEU A 27 4.04 -11.07 -10.25
C LEU A 27 4.30 -12.42 -10.95
N ARG A 28 3.72 -12.63 -12.14
CA ARG A 28 4.00 -13.82 -12.96
C ARG A 28 5.48 -13.89 -13.37
N ALA A 29 6.04 -12.78 -13.84
CA ALA A 29 7.44 -12.69 -14.23
C ALA A 29 8.40 -12.95 -13.05
N ALA A 30 8.03 -12.49 -11.85
CA ALA A 30 8.81 -12.66 -10.63
C ALA A 30 8.74 -14.07 -10.02
N ARG A 31 7.86 -14.96 -10.53
CA ARG A 31 7.76 -16.38 -10.10
C ARG A 31 7.69 -16.58 -8.58
N GLY A 32 6.91 -15.73 -7.90
CA GLY A 32 6.71 -15.80 -6.44
C GLY A 32 7.79 -15.12 -5.59
N HIS A 33 8.77 -14.46 -6.21
CA HIS A 33 9.81 -13.73 -5.47
C HIS A 33 9.41 -12.31 -5.06
N THR A 34 8.30 -11.78 -5.57
CA THR A 34 7.78 -10.49 -5.10
C THR A 34 7.24 -10.64 -3.67
N VAL A 35 7.85 -9.93 -2.74
CA VAL A 35 7.48 -9.96 -1.32
C VAL A 35 6.46 -8.88 -0.99
N SER A 36 6.69 -7.66 -1.48
CA SER A 36 5.84 -6.50 -1.25
C SER A 36 6.03 -5.45 -2.33
N MET A 37 5.06 -4.53 -2.46
CA MET A 37 5.16 -3.37 -3.35
C MET A 37 4.57 -2.13 -2.67
N THR A 38 5.27 -1.00 -2.80
CA THR A 38 4.83 0.27 -2.20
C THR A 38 3.84 1.02 -3.09
N LEU A 39 2.73 1.46 -2.49
CA LEU A 39 1.61 2.14 -3.13
C LEU A 39 1.21 3.38 -2.33
N ALA A 40 0.75 4.40 -3.05
CA ALA A 40 0.13 5.58 -2.45
C ALA A 40 -1.40 5.38 -2.35
N PRO A 41 -2.02 5.38 -1.16
CA PRO A 41 -3.44 5.08 -0.97
C PRO A 41 -4.40 6.10 -1.57
N GLU A 42 -3.95 7.32 -1.89
CA GLU A 42 -4.75 8.34 -2.57
C GLU A 42 -4.89 8.08 -4.08
N LYS A 43 -4.12 7.15 -4.64
CA LYS A 43 -4.12 6.89 -6.08
C LYS A 43 -5.33 6.04 -6.50
N PRO A 44 -5.90 6.27 -7.70
CA PRO A 44 -7.00 5.46 -8.21
C PRO A 44 -6.58 4.00 -8.32
N ARG A 45 -7.46 3.06 -7.97
CA ARG A 45 -7.19 1.61 -8.02
C ARG A 45 -5.98 1.15 -7.18
N ALA A 46 -5.52 1.94 -6.20
CA ALA A 46 -4.53 1.49 -5.23
C ALA A 46 -5.09 0.37 -4.34
N TRP A 47 -6.35 0.50 -3.91
CA TRP A 47 -7.12 -0.44 -3.10
C TRP A 47 -8.56 -0.56 -3.63
N GLY A 48 -9.33 -1.53 -3.12
CA GLY A 48 -10.70 -1.82 -3.55
C GLY A 48 -10.79 -2.98 -4.56
N PRO A 49 -11.98 -3.30 -5.06
CA PRO A 49 -12.16 -4.32 -6.10
C PRO A 49 -11.37 -3.97 -7.37
N LYS A 50 -10.74 -4.97 -8.00
CA LYS A 50 -9.93 -4.79 -9.23
C LYS A 50 -8.82 -3.76 -9.04
N SER A 51 -8.16 -3.78 -7.87
CA SER A 51 -7.08 -2.87 -7.49
C SER A 51 -5.71 -3.54 -7.47
N VAL A 52 -4.66 -2.74 -7.34
CA VAL A 52 -3.29 -3.24 -7.21
C VAL A 52 -3.11 -3.98 -5.88
N ALA A 53 -3.68 -3.49 -4.78
CA ALA A 53 -3.64 -4.21 -3.50
C ALA A 53 -4.30 -5.59 -3.60
N GLU A 54 -5.45 -5.71 -4.28
CA GLU A 54 -6.10 -7.01 -4.53
C GLU A 54 -5.16 -7.95 -5.29
N ALA A 55 -4.60 -7.48 -6.41
CA ALA A 55 -3.70 -8.26 -7.26
C ALA A 55 -2.45 -8.73 -6.51
N LEU A 56 -1.86 -7.88 -5.67
CA LEU A 56 -0.72 -8.24 -4.82
C LEU A 56 -1.10 -9.35 -3.83
N ILE A 57 -2.22 -9.18 -3.13
CA ILE A 57 -2.69 -10.13 -2.10
C ILE A 57 -3.02 -11.49 -2.72
N GLU A 58 -3.75 -11.52 -3.83
CA GLU A 58 -4.06 -12.75 -4.58
C GLU A 58 -2.79 -13.46 -5.08
N GLY A 59 -1.78 -12.68 -5.49
CA GLY A 59 -0.49 -13.19 -5.95
C GLY A 59 0.51 -13.53 -4.83
N GLY A 60 0.11 -13.44 -3.55
CA GLY A 60 0.97 -13.79 -2.40
C GLY A 60 2.00 -12.73 -1.98
N ALA A 61 1.89 -11.52 -2.54
CA ALA A 61 2.67 -10.35 -2.13
C ALA A 61 1.85 -9.45 -1.19
N LEU A 62 2.53 -8.50 -0.54
CA LEU A 62 1.88 -7.55 0.37
C LEU A 62 1.84 -6.13 -0.21
N PRO A 63 0.71 -5.41 -0.13
CA PRO A 63 0.72 -3.98 -0.30
C PRO A 63 1.49 -3.34 0.87
N SER A 64 2.35 -2.38 0.55
CA SER A 64 2.99 -1.49 1.50
C SER A 64 2.52 -0.07 1.23
N TRP A 65 2.02 0.64 2.23
CA TRP A 65 1.51 2.00 2.05
C TRP A 65 2.64 3.01 2.32
N GLY A 66 2.93 3.89 1.36
CA GLY A 66 4.06 4.82 1.47
C GLY A 66 4.23 5.67 0.22
N HIS A 67 5.16 6.63 0.27
CA HIS A 67 5.35 7.63 -0.78
C HIS A 67 4.01 8.29 -1.16
N THR A 68 3.34 8.85 -0.16
CA THR A 68 1.93 9.24 -0.20
C THR A 68 1.70 10.66 0.31
N ASP A 69 0.97 11.45 -0.45
CA ASP A 69 0.42 12.72 0.02
C ASP A 69 -1.02 12.58 0.52
N SER A 70 -1.45 11.37 0.91
CA SER A 70 -2.82 11.12 1.33
C SER A 70 -3.18 11.86 2.63
N GLY A 71 -4.43 12.30 2.69
CA GLY A 71 -5.09 12.66 3.95
C GLY A 71 -5.62 11.44 4.71
N PRO A 72 -6.35 11.64 5.82
CA PRO A 72 -6.80 10.54 6.68
C PRO A 72 -7.73 9.54 5.99
N ALA A 73 -8.70 10.02 5.19
CA ALA A 73 -9.77 9.16 4.68
C ALA A 73 -9.29 8.05 3.72
N PRO A 74 -8.50 8.33 2.65
CA PRO A 74 -7.98 7.27 1.78
C PRO A 74 -7.01 6.35 2.53
N THR A 75 -6.22 6.89 3.46
CA THR A 75 -5.29 6.11 4.27
C THR A 75 -6.02 5.07 5.11
N ARG A 76 -7.07 5.47 5.83
CA ARG A 76 -7.89 4.57 6.64
C ARG A 76 -8.58 3.51 5.79
N ALA A 77 -9.17 3.91 4.68
CA ALA A 77 -9.86 3.00 3.76
C ALA A 77 -8.90 1.94 3.17
N ALA A 78 -7.68 2.34 2.81
CA ALA A 78 -6.66 1.42 2.30
C ALA A 78 -6.25 0.38 3.37
N LEU A 79 -6.08 0.81 4.62
CA LEU A 79 -5.75 -0.06 5.75
C LEU A 79 -6.88 -1.06 6.05
N GLU A 80 -8.12 -0.58 6.09
CA GLU A 80 -9.31 -1.41 6.29
C GLU A 80 -9.47 -2.43 5.17
N TYR A 81 -9.40 -1.99 3.91
CA TYR A 81 -9.46 -2.87 2.75
C TYR A 81 -8.36 -3.95 2.81
N SER A 82 -7.13 -3.54 3.13
CA SER A 82 -6.00 -4.47 3.22
C SER A 82 -6.25 -5.57 4.25
N ARG A 83 -6.78 -5.22 5.44
CA ARG A 83 -7.11 -6.21 6.48
C ARG A 83 -8.18 -7.19 6.02
N THR A 84 -9.25 -6.67 5.43
CA THR A 84 -10.36 -7.49 4.92
C THR A 84 -9.91 -8.42 3.79
N ALA A 85 -9.13 -7.91 2.85
CA ALA A 85 -8.62 -8.71 1.75
C ALA A 85 -7.62 -9.79 2.23
N LEU A 86 -6.70 -9.46 3.15
CA LEU A 86 -5.76 -10.42 3.72
C LEU A 86 -6.43 -11.47 4.62
N SER A 87 -7.53 -11.13 5.30
CA SER A 87 -8.26 -12.07 6.14
C SER A 87 -9.02 -13.11 5.32
N ALA A 88 -9.46 -12.76 4.10
CA ALA A 88 -10.11 -13.66 3.16
C ALA A 88 -9.16 -14.66 2.49
N VAL A 89 -7.84 -14.41 2.51
CA VAL A 89 -6.84 -15.35 2.00
C VAL A 89 -6.52 -16.41 3.05
N ASP A 90 -6.46 -17.66 2.62
CA ASP A 90 -6.00 -18.81 3.42
C ASP A 90 -4.70 -18.46 4.19
N PRO A 91 -4.66 -18.62 5.52
CA PRO A 91 -3.46 -18.43 6.33
C PRO A 91 -2.21 -19.14 5.79
N GLY A 92 -2.34 -20.31 5.18
CA GLY A 92 -1.21 -21.05 4.60
C GLY A 92 -0.69 -20.47 3.28
N ARG A 93 -1.46 -19.59 2.63
CA ARG A 93 -1.12 -18.97 1.33
C ARG A 93 -0.75 -17.49 1.46
N ARG A 94 -1.17 -16.81 2.53
CA ARG A 94 -0.81 -15.40 2.76
C ARG A 94 0.55 -15.29 3.45
N ARG A 95 1.33 -14.30 3.02
CA ARG A 95 2.65 -14.00 3.59
C ARG A 95 2.59 -13.42 5.00
N SER A 96 1.56 -12.63 5.28
CA SER A 96 1.34 -11.92 6.54
C SER A 96 -0.15 -11.65 6.68
N PRO A 97 -0.70 -11.62 7.91
CA PRO A 97 -2.07 -11.13 8.13
C PRO A 97 -2.18 -9.60 8.03
N ARG A 98 -1.05 -8.89 7.85
CA ARG A 98 -0.95 -7.42 7.87
C ARG A 98 -0.29 -6.90 6.60
N ALA A 99 -0.87 -5.84 6.03
CA ALA A 99 -0.14 -4.94 5.13
C ALA A 99 0.99 -4.25 5.89
N SER A 100 1.91 -3.64 5.15
CA SER A 100 2.99 -2.85 5.75
C SER A 100 2.85 -1.36 5.44
N VAL A 101 3.61 -0.55 6.16
CA VAL A 101 3.82 0.87 5.88
C VAL A 101 5.30 1.06 5.60
N THR A 102 5.63 1.65 4.45
CA THR A 102 7.02 1.85 4.02
C THR A 102 7.62 3.01 4.83
N HIS A 103 8.77 2.75 5.50
CA HIS A 103 9.65 3.75 6.16
C HIS A 103 8.92 4.94 6.80
N LEU A 104 8.00 4.63 7.72
CA LEU A 104 7.03 5.55 8.34
C LEU A 104 7.58 6.97 8.54
N PHE A 105 6.76 7.97 8.24
CA PHE A 105 7.07 9.40 8.16
C PHE A 105 7.79 9.85 6.88
N ASN A 106 8.70 9.05 6.32
CA ASN A 106 9.47 9.47 5.14
C ASN A 106 8.63 9.39 3.86
N GLY A 107 8.71 10.43 3.02
CA GLY A 107 7.88 10.49 1.81
C GLY A 107 6.38 10.50 2.12
N MET A 108 5.98 11.14 3.22
CA MET A 108 4.57 11.27 3.61
C MET A 108 4.20 12.74 3.84
N ARG A 109 2.90 13.03 3.79
CA ARG A 109 2.38 14.36 4.16
C ARG A 109 2.78 14.71 5.61
N PRO A 110 3.39 15.89 5.88
CA PRO A 110 3.84 16.28 7.22
C PRO A 110 2.70 16.37 8.25
N LEU A 111 3.02 16.05 9.50
CA LEU A 111 2.05 16.09 10.62
C LEU A 111 1.49 17.48 10.91
N ILE A 112 2.24 18.54 10.58
CA ILE A 112 1.84 19.93 10.82
C ILE A 112 0.75 20.44 9.84
N THR A 113 0.37 19.63 8.85
CA THR A 113 -0.72 19.97 7.92
C THR A 113 -2.08 19.80 8.60
N ALA A 114 -3.12 20.47 8.08
CA ALA A 114 -4.47 20.37 8.66
C ALA A 114 -5.10 18.97 8.51
N THR A 115 -4.67 18.17 7.54
CA THR A 115 -5.23 16.84 7.25
C THR A 115 -4.11 15.82 6.94
N PRO A 116 -3.27 15.46 7.93
CA PRO A 116 -2.19 14.52 7.73
C PRO A 116 -2.73 13.08 7.72
N GLY A 117 -2.34 12.27 6.73
CA GLY A 117 -2.71 10.84 6.70
C GLY A 117 -1.88 9.97 7.65
N VAL A 118 -0.67 10.40 8.02
CA VAL A 118 0.29 9.61 8.81
C VAL A 118 -0.25 9.12 10.17
N PRO A 119 -1.02 9.91 10.94
CA PRO A 119 -1.60 9.43 12.19
C PRO A 119 -2.47 8.17 12.04
N GLU A 120 -3.10 7.95 10.88
CA GLU A 120 -3.87 6.73 10.63
C GLU A 120 -2.98 5.48 10.61
N PHE A 121 -1.79 5.57 10.01
CA PHE A 121 -0.82 4.45 10.03
C PHE A 121 -0.37 4.13 11.45
N VAL A 122 -0.05 5.15 12.25
CA VAL A 122 0.36 4.99 13.66
C VAL A 122 -0.79 4.37 14.47
N SER A 123 -1.99 4.92 14.32
CA SER A 123 -3.18 4.50 15.04
C SER A 123 -3.55 3.04 14.70
N ASP A 124 -3.42 2.66 13.44
CA ASP A 124 -3.71 1.30 12.98
C ASP A 124 -2.67 0.29 13.47
N ALA A 125 -1.38 0.64 13.40
CA ALA A 125 -0.29 -0.18 13.91
C ALA A 125 -0.41 -0.41 15.44
N ALA A 126 -0.78 0.63 16.20
CA ALA A 126 -1.03 0.52 17.64
C ALA A 126 -2.18 -0.45 17.99
N ARG A 127 -3.12 -0.67 17.08
CA ARG A 127 -4.21 -1.66 17.20
C ARG A 127 -3.86 -3.01 16.59
N GLY A 128 -2.61 -3.22 16.15
CA GLY A 128 -2.15 -4.46 15.53
C GLY A 128 -2.68 -4.68 14.12
N GLY A 129 -3.12 -3.63 13.42
CA GLY A 129 -3.61 -3.68 12.04
C GLY A 129 -2.46 -3.80 11.02
N ALA A 130 -1.82 -2.68 10.68
CA ALA A 130 -0.63 -2.68 9.83
C ALA A 130 0.67 -2.96 10.59
N SER A 131 1.65 -3.47 9.87
CA SER A 131 3.05 -3.55 10.31
C SER A 131 3.85 -2.38 9.75
N TRP A 132 4.94 -1.99 10.40
CA TRP A 132 5.85 -0.97 9.89
C TRP A 132 7.28 -1.43 10.17
N ARG A 133 8.21 -1.07 9.27
CA ARG A 133 9.65 -1.27 9.42
C ARG A 133 10.35 0.06 9.19
#